data_AF-A0A426Y6S6-F1
#
_entry.id   AF-A0A426Y6S6-F1
#
_cell.length_a   1.000
_cell.length_b   1.000
_cell.length_c   1.000
_cell.angle_alpha   90.00
_cell.angle_beta   90.00
_cell.angle_gamma   90.00
#
_symmetry.space_group_name_H-M   'P 1'
#
loop_
_entity.id
_entity.type
_entity.pdbx_description
1 polymer ?
#
loop_
_entity_poly.entity_id
_entity_poly.type
_entity_poly.pdbx_seq_one_letter_code
_entity_poly.pdbx_strand_id
1 'polypeptide(L)'
;MGNRASHLEAEIAKLKMEGDPEQLTIARQQAAELQADNTKLKSELEELAYRSEQANKELNKLWEGLVKRHCQIKEQKADCRKADNELLKLMRENETLKAKLPRKSVADYKQSVGFEWGLRRMGQVSYEYGYRVALARLQARYPDLEVNIDPFTEKPEDSLVPMETHQEFDDFICPDE
;
A
#
# COMPACT_ATOMS: atom_id res chain seq x y z
N MET A 1 -95.17 -9.62 61.51
CA MET A 1 -93.75 -9.62 61.08
C MET A 1 -93.50 -8.60 59.94
N GLY A 2 -93.99 -7.35 60.04
CA GLY A 2 -93.99 -6.40 58.90
C GLY A 2 -93.15 -5.12 59.07
N ASN A 3 -92.74 -4.74 60.28
CA ASN A 3 -92.37 -3.34 60.54
C ASN A 3 -90.89 -3.00 60.28
N ARG A 4 -89.99 -4.00 60.31
CA ARG A 4 -88.57 -3.80 59.96
C ARG A 4 -88.35 -3.67 58.46
N ALA A 5 -89.14 -4.39 57.66
CA ALA A 5 -89.08 -4.29 56.20
C ALA A 5 -89.49 -2.90 55.73
N SER A 6 -90.59 -2.36 56.25
CA SER A 6 -91.07 -1.01 55.89
C SER A 6 -90.13 0.12 56.33
N HIS A 7 -89.45 -0.03 57.48
CA HIS A 7 -88.43 0.95 57.90
C HIS A 7 -87.21 0.93 56.99
N LEU A 8 -86.72 -0.26 56.63
CA LEU A 8 -85.60 -0.39 55.72
C LEU A 8 -85.95 0.13 54.31
N GLU A 9 -87.16 -0.12 53.81
CA GLU A 9 -87.63 0.46 52.54
C GLU A 9 -87.70 2.00 52.58
N ALA A 10 -88.17 2.57 53.69
CA ALA A 10 -88.22 4.03 53.86
C ALA A 10 -86.82 4.66 53.96
N GLU A 11 -85.88 3.99 54.63
CA GLU A 11 -84.49 4.43 54.75
C GLU A 11 -83.75 4.31 53.41
N ILE A 12 -84.01 3.25 52.64
CA ILE A 12 -83.53 3.08 51.26
C ILE A 12 -84.11 4.17 50.35
N ALA A 13 -85.40 4.49 50.49
CA ALA A 13 -86.03 5.57 49.72
C ALA A 13 -85.45 6.95 50.08
N LYS A 14 -85.18 7.20 51.36
CA LYS A 14 -84.56 8.45 51.83
C LYS A 14 -83.14 8.62 51.31
N LEU A 15 -82.30 7.59 51.41
CA LEU A 15 -80.92 7.62 50.88
C LEU A 15 -80.88 7.79 49.35
N LYS A 16 -81.89 7.28 48.62
CA LYS A 16 -82.05 7.52 47.17
C LYS A 16 -82.49 8.94 46.82
N MET A 17 -83.21 9.62 47.72
CA MET A 17 -83.64 11.02 47.54
C MET A 17 -82.59 12.02 48.06
N GLU A 18 -81.70 11.58 48.96
CA GLU A 18 -80.63 12.38 49.58
C GLU A 18 -79.41 12.54 48.66
N GLY A 19 -79.20 11.62 47.71
CA GLY A 19 -78.25 11.80 46.61
C GLY A 19 -78.84 12.65 45.49
N ASP A 20 -78.23 13.80 45.19
CA ASP A 20 -78.61 14.65 44.07
C ASP A 20 -78.50 13.88 42.75
N PRO A 21 -79.63 13.58 42.06
CA PRO A 21 -79.62 12.77 40.85
C PRO A 21 -78.84 13.43 39.71
N GLU A 22 -78.70 14.76 39.69
CA GLU A 22 -77.89 15.48 38.70
C GLU A 22 -76.39 15.27 38.92
N GLN A 23 -75.93 15.24 40.16
CA GLN A 23 -74.52 14.95 40.46
C GLN A 23 -74.13 13.53 40.08
N LEU A 24 -75.04 12.58 40.27
CA LEU A 24 -74.83 11.17 39.92
C LEU A 24 -74.78 10.95 38.39
N THR A 25 -75.57 11.69 37.60
CA THR A 25 -75.49 11.62 36.13
C THR A 25 -74.21 12.26 35.61
N ILE A 26 -73.77 13.39 36.17
CA ILE A 26 -72.49 14.04 35.84
C ILE A 26 -71.31 13.10 36.15
N ALA A 27 -71.29 12.50 37.35
CA ALA A 27 -70.23 11.56 37.75
C ALA A 27 -70.18 10.31 36.84
N ARG A 28 -71.34 9.81 36.40
CA ARG A 28 -71.41 8.70 35.44
C ARG A 28 -70.89 9.09 34.05
N GLN A 29 -71.23 10.27 33.57
CA GLN A 29 -70.73 10.76 32.28
C GLN A 29 -69.20 10.92 32.32
N GLN A 30 -68.67 11.53 33.38
CA GLN A 30 -67.21 11.67 33.57
C GLN A 30 -66.50 10.32 33.65
N ALA A 31 -67.09 9.32 34.33
CA ALA A 31 -66.53 7.97 34.39
C ALA A 31 -66.49 7.30 32.99
N ALA A 32 -67.50 7.52 32.15
CA ALA A 32 -67.54 7.00 30.80
C ALA A 32 -66.50 7.67 29.88
N GLU A 33 -66.33 8.99 29.98
CA GLU A 33 -65.29 9.75 29.28
C GLU A 33 -63.89 9.26 29.68
N LEU A 34 -63.61 9.15 30.98
CA LEU A 34 -62.34 8.61 31.49
C LEU A 34 -62.10 7.16 31.06
N GLN A 35 -63.15 6.34 30.96
CA GLN A 35 -63.02 4.97 30.47
C GLN A 35 -62.63 4.94 28.99
N ALA A 36 -63.23 5.81 28.15
CA ALA A 36 -62.89 5.93 26.74
C ALA A 36 -61.45 6.47 26.55
N ASP A 37 -61.03 7.44 27.35
CA ASP A 37 -59.65 7.93 27.33
C ASP A 37 -58.66 6.85 27.75
N ASN A 38 -58.99 6.05 28.77
CA ASN A 38 -58.16 4.92 29.18
C ASN A 38 -58.05 3.83 28.11
N THR A 39 -59.12 3.54 27.36
CA THR A 39 -59.03 2.57 26.26
C THR A 39 -58.18 3.11 25.10
N LYS A 40 -58.33 4.40 24.78
CA LYS A 40 -57.52 5.09 23.77
C LYS A 40 -56.03 5.09 24.16
N LEU A 41 -55.70 5.54 25.36
CA LEU A 41 -54.32 5.56 25.86
C LEU A 41 -53.67 4.17 25.87
N LYS A 42 -54.44 3.13 26.21
CA LYS A 42 -53.95 1.74 26.11
C LYS A 42 -53.56 1.37 24.67
N SER A 43 -54.41 1.67 23.69
CA SER A 43 -54.09 1.40 22.28
C SER A 43 -52.88 2.19 21.76
N GLU A 44 -52.75 3.47 22.16
CA GLU A 44 -51.59 4.29 21.80
C GLU A 44 -50.29 3.75 22.43
N LEU A 45 -50.36 3.26 23.67
CA LEU A 45 -49.22 2.64 24.36
C LEU A 45 -48.78 1.34 23.68
N GLU A 46 -49.71 0.49 23.24
CA GLU A 46 -49.40 -0.71 22.45
C GLU A 46 -48.77 -0.36 21.10
N GLU A 47 -49.27 0.67 20.41
CA GLU A 47 -48.69 1.12 19.14
C GLU A 47 -47.27 1.66 19.32
N LEU A 48 -47.03 2.47 20.36
CA LEU A 48 -45.69 2.98 20.68
C LEU A 48 -44.73 1.86 21.08
N ALA A 49 -45.20 0.85 21.81
CA ALA A 49 -44.40 -0.33 22.14
C ALA A 49 -43.99 -1.09 20.87
N TYR A 50 -44.92 -1.31 19.95
CA TYR A 50 -44.64 -1.93 18.66
C TYR A 50 -43.62 -1.14 17.83
N ARG A 51 -43.81 0.19 17.73
CA ARG A 51 -42.88 1.09 17.03
C ARG A 51 -41.48 1.05 17.66
N SER A 52 -41.39 1.01 18.99
CA SER A 52 -40.12 0.89 19.73
C SER A 52 -39.42 -0.43 19.43
N GLU A 53 -40.16 -1.55 19.45
CA GLU A 53 -39.61 -2.86 19.12
C GLU A 53 -39.07 -2.90 17.67
N GLN A 54 -39.78 -2.30 16.72
CA GLN A 54 -39.34 -2.22 15.33
C GLN A 54 -38.09 -1.36 15.19
N ALA A 55 -38.03 -0.20 15.84
CA ALA A 55 -36.83 0.64 15.85
C ALA A 55 -35.62 -0.09 16.44
N ASN A 56 -35.81 -0.86 17.52
CA ASN A 56 -34.76 -1.68 18.13
C ASN A 56 -34.25 -2.77 17.17
N LYS A 57 -35.14 -3.42 16.42
CA LYS A 57 -34.76 -4.40 15.38
C LYS A 57 -33.90 -3.76 14.30
N GLU A 58 -34.27 -2.57 13.83
CA GLU A 58 -33.48 -1.84 12.83
C GLU A 58 -32.13 -1.37 13.39
N LEU A 59 -32.08 -0.88 14.64
CA LEU A 59 -30.83 -0.55 15.31
C LEU A 59 -29.90 -1.75 15.37
N ASN A 60 -30.40 -2.93 15.77
CA ASN A 60 -29.58 -4.14 15.84
C ASN A 60 -28.98 -4.52 14.47
N LYS A 61 -29.78 -4.46 13.39
CA LYS A 61 -29.27 -4.70 12.02
C LYS A 61 -28.15 -3.71 11.63
N LEU A 62 -28.32 -2.43 11.96
CA LEU A 62 -27.31 -1.41 11.69
C LEU A 62 -26.03 -1.64 12.51
N TRP A 63 -26.17 -2.03 13.77
CA TRP A 63 -25.05 -2.37 14.65
C TRP A 63 -24.26 -3.57 14.11
N GLU A 64 -24.92 -4.64 13.68
CA GLU A 64 -24.27 -5.79 13.04
C GLU A 64 -23.52 -5.36 11.76
N GLY A 65 -24.14 -4.53 10.93
CA GLY A 65 -23.52 -3.97 9.74
C GLY A 65 -22.29 -3.13 10.05
N LEU A 66 -22.33 -2.33 11.13
CA LEU A 66 -21.21 -1.51 11.58
C LEU A 66 -20.05 -2.39 12.05
N VAL A 67 -20.32 -3.41 12.87
CA VAL A 67 -19.29 -4.36 13.35
C VAL A 67 -18.64 -5.08 12.17
N LYS A 68 -19.44 -5.53 11.19
CA LYS A 68 -18.93 -6.18 9.97
C LYS A 68 -18.00 -5.27 9.18
N ARG A 69 -18.40 -4.02 8.94
CA ARG A 69 -17.56 -3.03 8.23
C ARG A 69 -16.27 -2.73 9.00
N HIS A 70 -16.35 -2.62 10.33
CA HIS A 70 -15.18 -2.38 11.16
C HIS A 70 -14.16 -3.53 11.07
N CYS A 71 -14.61 -4.78 11.06
CA CYS A 71 -13.75 -5.94 10.85
C CYS A 71 -13.10 -5.90 9.45
N GLN A 72 -13.85 -5.60 8.40
CA GLN A 72 -13.31 -5.47 7.03
C GLN A 72 -12.25 -4.38 6.92
N ILE A 73 -12.45 -3.22 7.56
CA ILE A 73 -11.45 -2.15 7.58
C ILE A 73 -10.15 -2.61 8.26
N LYS A 74 -10.24 -3.39 9.35
CA LYS A 74 -9.05 -3.91 10.02
C LYS A 74 -8.28 -4.90 9.13
N GLU A 75 -9.00 -5.77 8.44
CA GLU A 75 -8.44 -6.75 7.50
C GLU A 75 -7.73 -6.04 6.34
N GLN A 76 -8.41 -5.09 5.68
CA GLN A 76 -7.82 -4.29 4.60
C GLN A 76 -6.59 -3.52 5.06
N LYS A 77 -6.58 -2.97 6.28
CA LYS A 77 -5.40 -2.31 6.84
C LYS A 77 -4.23 -3.27 7.04
N ALA A 78 -4.49 -4.52 7.43
CA ALA A 78 -3.46 -5.54 7.57
C ALA A 78 -2.87 -5.90 6.19
N ASP A 79 -3.72 -6.05 5.18
CA ASP A 79 -3.29 -6.33 3.80
C ASP A 79 -2.46 -5.19 3.22
N CYS A 80 -2.88 -3.93 3.40
CA CYS A 80 -2.09 -2.77 2.99
C CYS A 80 -0.70 -2.77 3.63
N ARG A 81 -0.61 -3.01 4.95
CA ARG A 81 0.68 -3.11 5.65
C ARG A 81 1.56 -4.23 5.11
N LYS A 82 0.97 -5.36 4.72
CA LYS A 82 1.71 -6.48 4.12
C LYS A 82 2.27 -6.09 2.75
N ALA A 83 1.45 -5.47 1.90
CA ALA A 83 1.88 -4.98 0.59
C ALA A 83 3.00 -3.93 0.70
N ASP A 84 2.91 -3.01 1.66
CA ASP A 84 3.96 -2.01 1.92
C ASP A 84 5.29 -2.67 2.32
N ASN A 85 5.25 -3.71 3.15
CA ASN A 85 6.44 -4.46 3.54
C ASN A 85 7.07 -5.22 2.36
N GLU A 86 6.25 -5.81 1.49
CA GLU A 86 6.71 -6.48 0.26
C GLU A 86 7.35 -5.47 -0.70
N LEU A 87 6.73 -4.29 -0.87
CA LEU A 87 7.28 -3.20 -1.68
C LEU A 87 8.64 -2.73 -1.14
N LEU A 88 8.76 -2.54 0.17
CA LEU A 88 10.03 -2.17 0.83
C LEU A 88 11.11 -3.24 0.60
N LYS A 89 10.76 -4.52 0.64
CA LYS A 89 11.68 -5.62 0.35
C LYS A 89 12.18 -5.55 -1.09
N LEU A 90 11.26 -5.43 -2.06
CA LEU A 90 11.60 -5.33 -3.48
C LEU A 90 12.44 -4.09 -3.80
N MET A 91 12.17 -2.96 -3.14
CA MET A 91 12.96 -1.74 -3.29
C MET A 91 14.42 -1.95 -2.85
N ARG A 92 14.65 -2.57 -1.69
CA ARG A 92 16.01 -2.91 -1.23
C ARG A 92 16.70 -3.86 -2.21
N GLU A 93 16.01 -4.89 -2.67
CA GLU A 93 16.55 -5.82 -3.67
C GLU A 93 16.93 -5.09 -4.96
N ASN A 94 16.07 -4.19 -5.45
CA ASN A 94 16.34 -3.37 -6.62
C ASN A 94 17.57 -2.47 -6.45
N GLU A 95 17.71 -1.79 -5.31
CA GLU A 95 18.90 -1.00 -4.97
C GLU A 95 20.17 -1.85 -5.00
N THR A 96 20.12 -3.05 -4.42
CA THR A 96 21.28 -3.96 -4.45
C THR A 96 21.62 -4.41 -5.86
N LEU A 97 20.62 -4.69 -6.71
CA LEU A 97 20.83 -5.06 -8.11
C LEU A 97 21.41 -3.89 -8.90
N LYS A 98 20.89 -2.68 -8.71
CA LYS A 98 21.36 -1.46 -9.34
C LYS A 98 22.84 -1.17 -9.01
N ALA A 99 23.30 -1.53 -7.81
CA ALA A 99 24.71 -1.41 -7.44
C ALA A 99 25.58 -2.57 -7.97
N LYS A 100 25.06 -3.81 -8.00
CA LYS A 100 25.84 -5.00 -8.37
C LYS A 100 25.95 -5.21 -9.88
N LEU A 101 24.88 -4.95 -10.64
CA LEU A 101 24.84 -5.20 -12.08
C LEU A 101 25.90 -4.40 -12.86
N PRO A 102 26.08 -3.08 -12.65
CA PRO A 102 27.11 -2.33 -13.35
C PRO A 102 28.51 -2.81 -12.99
N ARG A 103 28.76 -3.15 -11.72
CA ARG A 103 30.06 -3.67 -11.29
C ARG A 103 30.41 -4.98 -11.98
N LYS A 104 29.44 -5.90 -12.08
CA LYS A 104 29.60 -7.15 -12.83
C LYS A 104 29.85 -6.88 -14.32
N SER A 105 28.99 -6.09 -14.96
CA SER A 105 29.12 -5.77 -16.38
C SER A 105 30.45 -5.10 -16.73
N VAL A 106 30.96 -4.20 -15.88
CA VAL A 106 32.28 -3.58 -16.08
C VAL A 106 33.41 -4.60 -15.90
N ALA A 107 33.33 -5.49 -14.91
CA ALA A 107 34.31 -6.55 -14.73
C ALA A 107 34.32 -7.51 -15.93
N ASP A 108 33.15 -7.96 -16.37
CA ASP A 108 32.98 -8.84 -17.52
C ASP A 108 33.53 -8.18 -18.80
N TYR A 109 33.26 -6.88 -19.00
CA TYR A 109 33.80 -6.13 -20.13
C TYR A 109 35.33 -6.06 -20.09
N LYS A 110 35.92 -5.78 -18.93
CA LYS A 110 37.39 -5.73 -18.77
C LYS A 110 38.06 -7.09 -19.01
N GLN A 111 37.36 -8.18 -18.73
CA GLN A 111 37.85 -9.54 -19.00
C GLN A 111 37.62 -9.98 -20.46
N SER A 112 36.83 -9.23 -21.24
CA SER A 112 36.55 -9.59 -22.63
C SER A 112 37.78 -9.44 -23.52
N VAL A 113 37.96 -10.39 -24.42
CA VAL A 113 39.04 -10.39 -25.43
C VAL A 113 39.02 -9.10 -26.27
N GLY A 114 37.83 -8.57 -26.59
CA GLY A 114 37.71 -7.31 -27.31
C GLY A 114 38.31 -6.10 -26.57
N PHE A 115 38.21 -6.07 -25.23
CA PHE A 115 38.84 -5.02 -24.42
C PHE A 115 40.37 -5.12 -24.47
N GLU A 116 40.92 -6.34 -24.35
CA GLU A 116 42.36 -6.59 -24.46
C GLU A 116 42.93 -6.17 -25.83
N TRP A 117 42.28 -6.57 -26.93
CA TRP A 117 42.67 -6.14 -28.27
C TRP A 117 42.56 -4.63 -28.45
N GLY A 118 41.54 -4.00 -27.84
CA GLY A 118 41.39 -2.56 -27.82
C GLY A 118 42.56 -1.86 -27.12
N LEU A 119 42.99 -2.37 -25.97
CA LEU A 119 44.16 -1.86 -25.24
C LEU A 119 45.44 -2.00 -26.06
N ARG A 120 45.68 -3.17 -26.68
CA ARG A 120 46.86 -3.40 -27.53
C ARG A 120 46.93 -2.39 -28.68
N ARG A 121 45.79 -2.17 -29.35
CA ARG A 121 45.67 -1.25 -30.48
C ARG A 121 45.87 0.21 -30.05
N MET A 122 45.30 0.61 -28.92
CA MET A 122 45.53 1.94 -28.34
C MET A 122 47.00 2.17 -27.94
N GLY A 123 47.64 1.16 -27.35
CA GLY A 123 49.06 1.21 -26.98
C GLY A 123 49.95 1.42 -28.20
N GLN A 124 49.69 0.67 -29.27
CA GLN A 124 50.41 0.81 -30.55
C GLN A 124 50.29 2.23 -31.12
N VAL A 125 49.06 2.75 -31.28
CA VAL A 125 48.84 4.10 -31.83
C VAL A 125 49.52 5.18 -30.97
N SER A 126 49.49 5.02 -29.65
CA SER A 126 50.14 5.97 -28.72
C SER A 126 51.66 5.95 -28.85
N TYR A 127 52.24 4.75 -29.00
CA TYR A 127 53.68 4.57 -29.19
C TYR A 127 54.13 5.12 -30.56
N GLU A 128 53.40 4.82 -31.63
CA GLU A 128 53.61 5.36 -32.98
C GLU A 128 53.60 6.89 -32.99
N TYR A 129 52.60 7.48 -32.34
CA TYR A 129 52.50 8.94 -32.23
C TYR A 129 53.70 9.52 -31.47
N GLY A 130 54.05 8.95 -30.31
CA GLY A 130 55.21 9.37 -29.52
C GLY A 130 56.52 9.28 -30.30
N TYR A 131 56.71 8.19 -31.05
CA TYR A 131 57.86 7.99 -31.92
C TYR A 131 57.95 9.07 -33.00
N ARG A 132 56.86 9.33 -33.73
CA ARG A 132 56.84 10.36 -34.78
C ARG A 132 57.17 11.75 -34.23
N VAL A 133 56.64 12.10 -33.05
CA VAL A 133 56.96 13.36 -32.38
C VAL A 133 58.44 13.43 -31.98
N ALA A 134 59.00 12.35 -31.40
CA ALA A 134 60.41 12.29 -31.03
C ALA A 134 61.33 12.40 -32.26
N LEU A 135 60.98 11.70 -33.34
CA LEU A 135 61.69 11.74 -34.62
C LEU A 135 61.72 13.15 -35.20
N ALA A 136 60.56 13.82 -35.28
CA ALA A 136 60.48 15.20 -35.78
C ALA A 136 61.33 16.17 -34.94
N ARG A 137 61.36 16.00 -33.62
CA ARG A 137 62.21 16.80 -32.72
C ARG A 137 63.70 16.54 -32.94
N LEU A 138 64.09 15.29 -33.18
CA LEU A 138 65.47 14.92 -33.47
C LEU A 138 65.94 15.53 -34.79
N GLN A 139 65.12 15.40 -35.84
CA GLN A 139 65.38 15.98 -37.16
C GLN A 139 65.49 17.51 -37.11
N ALA A 140 64.64 18.17 -36.32
CA ALA A 140 64.73 19.62 -36.13
C ALA A 140 66.04 20.07 -35.45
N ARG A 141 66.68 19.21 -34.64
CA ARG A 141 67.97 19.49 -34.01
C ARG A 141 69.17 19.12 -34.88
N TYR A 142 69.04 18.11 -35.72
CA TYR A 142 70.12 17.60 -36.58
C TYR A 142 69.58 17.35 -38.00
N PRO A 143 69.52 18.39 -38.85
CA PRO A 143 68.88 18.31 -40.16
C PRO A 143 69.52 17.33 -41.14
N ASP A 144 70.83 17.07 -40.98
CA ASP A 144 71.61 16.21 -41.87
C ASP A 144 71.55 14.71 -41.47
N LEU A 145 70.79 14.37 -40.42
CA LEU A 145 70.67 13.01 -39.91
C LEU A 145 69.64 12.22 -40.73
N GLU A 146 70.11 11.35 -41.63
CA GLU A 146 69.26 10.37 -42.33
C GLU A 146 68.76 9.32 -41.34
N VAL A 147 67.45 9.35 -41.05
CA VAL A 147 66.78 8.28 -40.29
C VAL A 147 66.11 7.34 -41.27
N ASN A 148 66.58 6.10 -41.30
CA ASN A 148 66.12 5.04 -42.18
C ASN A 148 64.73 4.52 -41.75
N ILE A 149 63.78 4.53 -42.69
CA ILE A 149 62.41 3.95 -42.72
C ILE A 149 61.61 4.00 -41.40
N ASP A 150 60.46 4.68 -41.42
CA ASP A 150 59.48 4.62 -40.31
C ASP A 150 59.14 3.15 -40.01
N PRO A 151 59.48 2.62 -38.81
CA PRO A 151 59.22 1.23 -38.44
C PRO A 151 57.73 0.85 -38.50
N PHE A 152 56.84 1.85 -38.57
CA PHE A 152 55.39 1.69 -38.63
C PHE A 152 54.80 1.89 -40.02
N THR A 153 55.64 2.04 -41.05
CA THR A 153 55.15 1.97 -42.43
C THR A 153 54.82 0.52 -42.75
N GLU A 154 53.51 0.20 -42.85
CA GLU A 154 53.02 -1.13 -43.21
C GLU A 154 53.63 -1.55 -44.55
N LYS A 155 54.47 -2.59 -44.53
CA LYS A 155 55.04 -3.16 -45.75
C LYS A 155 54.06 -4.18 -46.34
N PRO A 156 53.96 -4.29 -47.67
CA PRO A 156 53.08 -5.27 -48.31
C PRO A 156 53.43 -6.72 -47.91
N GLU A 157 54.68 -7.00 -47.51
CA GLU A 157 55.08 -8.28 -46.93
C GLU A 157 54.43 -8.58 -45.56
N ASP A 158 54.17 -7.57 -44.72
CA ASP A 158 53.61 -7.75 -43.36
C ASP A 158 52.12 -8.12 -43.40
N SER A 159 51.40 -7.74 -44.46
CA SER A 159 50.01 -8.15 -44.70
C SER A 159 49.83 -9.64 -45.02
N LEU A 160 50.92 -10.35 -45.35
CA LEU A 160 50.90 -11.78 -45.66
C LEU A 160 51.27 -12.66 -44.45
N VAL A 161 51.71 -12.06 -43.35
CA VAL A 161 52.08 -12.79 -42.13
C VAL A 161 50.84 -12.93 -41.26
N PRO A 162 50.34 -14.15 -41.01
CA PRO A 162 49.23 -14.33 -40.10
C PRO A 162 49.66 -13.89 -38.70
N MET A 163 49.01 -12.85 -38.17
CA MET A 163 49.32 -12.34 -36.84
C MET A 163 48.94 -13.40 -35.79
N GLU A 164 49.94 -13.92 -35.09
CA GLU A 164 49.75 -14.86 -33.98
C GLU A 164 48.80 -14.25 -32.94
N THR A 165 47.72 -14.98 -32.65
CA THR A 165 46.61 -14.52 -31.81
C THR A 165 46.94 -14.61 -30.32
N HIS A 166 47.98 -15.35 -29.95
CA HIS A 166 48.48 -15.47 -28.59
C HIS A 166 50.01 -15.56 -28.59
N GLN A 167 50.66 -14.53 -28.05
CA GLN A 167 52.07 -14.57 -27.64
C GLN A 167 52.07 -14.56 -26.11
N GLU A 168 52.40 -15.68 -25.48
CA GLU A 168 52.60 -15.73 -24.03
C GLU A 168 53.85 -14.91 -23.70
N PHE A 169 53.66 -13.81 -22.96
CA PHE A 169 54.76 -13.10 -22.32
C PHE A 169 55.09 -13.82 -21.01
N ASP A 170 56.39 -14.06 -20.80
CA ASP A 170 56.89 -14.77 -19.63
C ASP A 170 56.89 -13.82 -18.42
N ASP A 171 55.72 -13.62 -17.81
CA ASP A 171 55.54 -12.73 -16.65
C ASP A 171 55.98 -13.39 -15.31
N PHE A 172 56.64 -14.56 -15.36
CA PHE A 172 57.11 -15.27 -14.18
C PHE A 172 58.56 -14.95 -13.82
N ILE A 173 58.84 -13.75 -13.29
CA ILE A 173 59.92 -13.60 -12.28
C ILE A 173 59.49 -12.55 -11.23
N CYS A 174 58.85 -13.00 -10.15
CA CYS A 174 58.99 -12.32 -8.85
C CYS A 174 60.22 -12.91 -8.16
N PRO A 175 61.26 -12.13 -7.82
CA PRO A 175 62.24 -12.58 -6.86
C PRO A 175 61.62 -12.54 -5.46
N ASP A 176 61.84 -13.60 -4.69
CA ASP A 176 61.51 -13.66 -3.26
C ASP A 176 62.39 -12.65 -2.49
N GLU A 177 61.76 -11.79 -1.68
CA GLU A 177 62.36 -11.14 -0.50
C GLU A 177 61.49 -11.37 0.74
#